data_AF-A0A5N5PN94-F1
#
_entry.id   AF-A0A5N5PN94-F1
#
_cell.length_a   1.000
_cell.length_b   1.000
_cell.length_c   1.000
_cell.angle_alpha   90.00
_cell.angle_beta   90.00
_cell.angle_gamma   90.00
#
_symmetry.space_group_name_H-M   'P 1'
#
loop_
_entity.id
_entity.type
_entity.pdbx_description
1 polymer ?
#
loop_
_entity_poly.entity_id
_entity_poly.type
_entity_poly.pdbx_seq_one_letter_code
_entity_poly.pdbx_strand_id
1 'polypeptide(L)'
;MRLSLQPLLAKPLPSLAGLAVSLSLATTWILYVTHLVNTSTVPGTSAHWVSRARHEAYGVCYDGCDDDCLDVGKIEDACAVTAEPQIPDFICDASKMWFWADRYPDECLLAVGALFKEKELRGKRFRLRFLYLLTALAALAGYGAYKGVDYLAPRVGAYRRRRREARAAARGRHEDDGRRTSATTPLLRATTATTALVSVLLFSVNVVEAYPCTSHHAVYNQPFVSISDPTLFGNIHGWLSNCYTERYACGETCEDDDNHDCGDEKGHTRRKCTTDYCDRERADTSPAEYVRRAGELVKGCGFKMVDYVPGVVDRRIANPRIEGTLWARIGVNRYNGSEGVERGVRCLGDVVAWPGEGGGRRKGLGMGERFRFGF
;
A
#
# COMPACT_ATOMS: atom_id res chain seq x y z
N MET A 1 -31.40 20.54 -35.61
CA MET A 1 -29.96 20.69 -35.98
C MET A 1 -29.63 19.69 -37.07
N ARG A 2 -29.38 20.14 -38.31
CA ARG A 2 -28.91 19.28 -39.41
C ARG A 2 -27.39 19.19 -39.30
N LEU A 3 -26.88 18.05 -38.82
CA LEU A 3 -25.45 17.75 -38.87
C LEU A 3 -25.03 17.67 -40.35
N SER A 4 -24.37 18.71 -40.85
CA SER A 4 -23.81 18.74 -42.19
C SER A 4 -22.62 17.77 -42.27
N LEU A 5 -22.81 16.65 -42.98
CA LEU A 5 -21.80 15.62 -43.24
C LEU A 5 -20.82 15.99 -44.38
N GLN A 6 -20.96 17.16 -45.00
CA GLN A 6 -20.13 17.59 -46.13
C GLN A 6 -18.60 17.63 -45.89
N PRO A 7 -18.04 17.95 -44.69
CA PRO A 7 -16.59 18.01 -44.53
C PRO A 7 -15.90 16.62 -44.47
N LEU A 8 -16.65 15.53 -44.39
CA LEU A 8 -16.07 14.17 -44.35
C LEU A 8 -15.81 13.60 -45.75
N LEU A 9 -16.50 14.07 -46.80
CA LEU A 9 -16.35 13.55 -48.17
C LEU A 9 -15.08 14.04 -48.89
N ALA A 10 -14.44 15.12 -48.43
CA ALA A 10 -13.29 15.72 -49.11
C ALA A 10 -11.91 15.13 -48.69
N LYS A 11 -11.90 14.11 -47.82
CA LYS A 11 -10.65 13.47 -47.38
C LYS A 11 -10.24 12.34 -48.32
N PRO A 12 -8.93 12.13 -48.55
CA PRO A 12 -8.45 11.08 -49.43
C PRO A 12 -8.90 9.69 -48.93
N LEU A 13 -9.51 8.89 -49.82
CA LEU A 13 -9.93 7.50 -49.62
C LEU A 13 -9.04 6.64 -48.69
N PRO A 14 -7.68 6.67 -48.76
CA PRO A 14 -6.84 5.90 -47.83
C PRO A 14 -7.02 6.25 -46.34
N SER A 15 -7.47 7.47 -46.02
CA SER A 15 -7.69 7.89 -44.63
C SER A 15 -8.94 7.28 -44.00
N LEU A 16 -9.98 7.01 -44.79
CA LEU A 16 -11.22 6.39 -44.33
C LEU A 16 -11.04 4.88 -44.09
N ALA A 17 -10.30 4.20 -44.96
CA ALA A 17 -9.96 2.79 -44.79
C ALA A 17 -9.17 2.54 -43.49
N GLY A 18 -8.20 3.40 -43.18
CA GLY A 18 -7.43 3.30 -41.93
C GLY A 18 -8.28 3.44 -40.66
N LEU A 19 -9.29 4.32 -40.69
CA LEU A 19 -10.22 4.49 -39.56
C LEU A 19 -11.15 3.28 -39.38
N ALA A 20 -11.62 2.67 -40.48
CA ALA A 20 -12.44 1.47 -40.39
C ALA A 20 -11.67 0.27 -39.81
N VAL A 21 -10.40 0.10 -40.21
CA VAL A 21 -9.51 -0.94 -39.67
C VAL A 21 -9.20 -0.71 -38.19
N SER A 22 -8.90 0.52 -37.78
CA SER A 22 -8.61 0.81 -36.36
C SER A 22 -9.85 0.63 -35.47
N LEU A 23 -11.03 1.04 -35.94
CA LEU A 23 -12.29 0.84 -35.20
C LEU A 23 -12.63 -0.64 -35.07
N SER A 24 -12.50 -1.43 -36.14
CA SER A 24 -12.77 -2.88 -36.09
C SER A 24 -11.77 -3.63 -35.21
N LEU A 25 -10.49 -3.26 -35.22
CA LEU A 25 -9.50 -3.83 -34.32
C LEU A 25 -9.80 -3.48 -32.86
N ALA A 26 -10.16 -2.22 -32.58
CA ALA A 26 -10.51 -1.76 -31.25
C ALA A 26 -11.77 -2.46 -30.71
N THR A 27 -12.82 -2.60 -31.53
CA THR A 27 -14.04 -3.32 -31.11
C THR A 27 -13.76 -4.80 -30.88
N THR A 28 -13.03 -5.46 -31.77
CA THR A 28 -12.63 -6.88 -31.60
C THR A 28 -11.81 -7.07 -30.33
N TRP A 29 -10.89 -6.15 -30.03
CA TRP A 29 -10.12 -6.16 -28.80
C TRP A 29 -10.98 -5.98 -27.55
N ILE A 30 -11.91 -5.02 -27.55
CA ILE A 30 -12.83 -4.80 -26.42
C ILE A 30 -13.67 -6.04 -26.16
N LEU A 31 -14.21 -6.66 -27.22
CA LEU A 31 -14.98 -7.90 -27.12
C LEU A 31 -14.12 -9.04 -26.57
N TYR A 32 -12.88 -9.17 -27.02
CA TYR A 32 -11.92 -10.15 -26.53
C TYR A 32 -11.63 -9.99 -25.02
N VAL A 33 -11.30 -8.77 -24.57
CA VAL A 33 -11.05 -8.51 -23.14
C VAL A 33 -12.33 -8.72 -22.32
N THR A 34 -13.50 -8.39 -22.87
CA THR A 34 -14.79 -8.62 -22.18
C THR A 34 -15.02 -10.11 -21.98
N HIS A 35 -14.77 -10.89 -23.03
CA HIS A 35 -14.83 -12.34 -22.97
C HIS A 35 -13.84 -12.89 -21.91
N LEU A 36 -12.59 -12.41 -21.87
CA LEU A 36 -11.60 -12.82 -20.85
C LEU A 36 -12.04 -12.49 -19.42
N VAL A 37 -12.62 -11.31 -19.19
CA VAL A 37 -13.13 -10.90 -17.87
C VAL A 37 -14.31 -11.77 -17.45
N ASN A 38 -15.21 -12.10 -18.37
CA ASN A 38 -16.41 -12.90 -18.07
C ASN A 38 -16.09 -14.38 -17.87
N THR A 39 -15.12 -14.92 -18.62
CA THR A 39 -14.68 -16.32 -18.52
C THR A 39 -13.57 -16.52 -17.49
N SER A 40 -13.18 -15.48 -16.75
CA SER A 40 -12.10 -15.59 -15.77
C SER A 40 -12.50 -16.54 -14.64
N THR A 41 -11.77 -17.62 -14.50
CA THR A 41 -11.79 -18.49 -13.32
C THR A 41 -10.47 -18.35 -12.55
N VAL A 42 -10.48 -18.70 -11.27
CA VAL A 42 -9.28 -18.83 -10.44
C VAL A 42 -9.04 -20.32 -10.22
N PRO A 43 -7.80 -20.81 -10.41
CA PRO A 43 -7.47 -22.21 -10.15
C PRO A 43 -7.64 -22.53 -8.66
N GLY A 44 -8.06 -23.76 -8.36
CA GLY A 44 -8.19 -24.24 -6.98
C GLY A 44 -9.51 -24.97 -6.73
N THR A 45 -9.41 -26.15 -6.10
CA THR A 45 -10.56 -26.93 -5.64
C THR A 45 -11.19 -26.29 -4.39
N SER A 46 -12.39 -26.72 -3.99
CA SER A 46 -12.99 -26.26 -2.72
C SER A 46 -12.07 -26.51 -1.52
N ALA A 47 -11.37 -27.65 -1.49
CA ALA A 47 -10.40 -27.98 -0.45
C ALA A 47 -9.23 -26.97 -0.35
N HIS A 48 -8.77 -26.43 -1.48
CA HIS A 48 -7.74 -25.39 -1.49
C HIS A 48 -8.21 -24.13 -0.76
N TRP A 49 -9.43 -23.67 -1.05
CA TRP A 49 -10.00 -22.47 -0.44
C TRP A 49 -10.35 -22.66 1.04
N VAL A 50 -10.82 -23.85 1.41
CA VAL A 50 -11.05 -24.23 2.82
C VAL A 50 -9.75 -24.24 3.60
N SER A 51 -8.68 -24.85 3.04
CA SER A 51 -7.35 -24.84 3.66
C SER A 51 -6.85 -23.41 3.84
N ARG A 52 -7.03 -22.56 2.82
CA ARG A 52 -6.68 -21.14 2.89
C ARG A 52 -7.48 -20.39 3.95
N ALA A 53 -8.79 -20.61 4.03
CA ALA A 53 -9.63 -20.01 5.08
C ALA A 53 -9.15 -20.42 6.49
N ARG A 54 -8.80 -21.69 6.66
CA ARG A 54 -8.27 -22.20 7.94
C ARG A 54 -6.97 -21.54 8.33
N HIS A 55 -6.01 -21.42 7.41
CA HIS A 55 -4.67 -20.90 7.75
C HIS A 55 -4.58 -19.37 7.70
N GLU A 56 -5.11 -18.73 6.65
CA GLU A 56 -4.93 -17.29 6.40
C GLU A 56 -5.98 -16.40 7.07
N ALA A 57 -7.17 -16.91 7.40
CA ALA A 57 -8.18 -16.16 8.15
C ALA A 57 -8.26 -16.63 9.59
N TYR A 58 -8.74 -17.85 9.83
CA TYR A 58 -8.98 -18.28 11.20
C TYR A 58 -7.69 -18.51 11.99
N GLY A 59 -6.67 -19.16 11.42
CA GLY A 59 -5.38 -19.37 12.07
C GLY A 59 -4.71 -18.05 12.43
N VAL A 60 -4.65 -17.11 11.49
CA VAL A 60 -4.15 -15.75 11.76
C VAL A 60 -4.98 -15.04 12.84
N CYS A 61 -6.31 -15.15 12.79
CA CYS A 61 -7.16 -14.52 13.79
C CYS A 61 -7.00 -15.14 15.19
N TYR A 62 -6.84 -16.46 15.31
CA TYR A 62 -6.72 -17.17 16.59
C TYR A 62 -5.31 -17.13 17.16
N ASP A 63 -4.35 -17.62 16.38
CA ASP A 63 -2.99 -17.85 16.85
C ASP A 63 -2.15 -16.57 16.71
N GLY A 64 -2.59 -15.65 15.85
CA GLY A 64 -1.94 -14.39 15.57
C GLY A 64 -0.87 -14.62 14.50
N CYS A 65 0.33 -14.15 14.80
CA CYS A 65 1.53 -14.37 14.02
C CYS A 65 2.55 -15.01 14.95
N ASP A 66 3.34 -15.91 14.39
CA ASP A 66 4.31 -16.69 15.17
C ASP A 66 5.47 -15.83 15.70
N ASP A 67 5.77 -14.70 15.03
CA ASP A 67 6.93 -13.83 15.32
C ASP A 67 6.49 -12.41 15.70
N ASP A 68 5.87 -12.23 16.88
CA ASP A 68 5.62 -10.90 17.46
C ASP A 68 4.98 -9.92 16.45
N CYS A 69 3.92 -10.37 15.78
CA CYS A 69 3.09 -9.66 14.80
C CYS A 69 3.47 -8.20 14.49
N LEU A 70 4.37 -8.01 13.51
CA LEU A 70 4.67 -6.66 12.99
C LEU A 70 3.48 -6.05 12.23
N ASP A 71 2.56 -6.89 11.78
CA ASP A 71 1.38 -6.49 11.00
C ASP A 71 0.10 -6.86 11.77
N VAL A 72 -0.24 -6.04 12.76
CA VAL A 72 -1.49 -6.20 13.51
C VAL A 72 -2.71 -5.97 12.61
N GLY A 73 -2.57 -5.13 11.58
CA GLY A 73 -3.62 -4.90 10.59
C GLY A 73 -4.04 -6.19 9.88
N LYS A 74 -3.08 -7.08 9.58
CA LYS A 74 -3.38 -8.40 9.02
C LYS A 74 -4.24 -9.28 9.93
N ILE A 75 -4.05 -9.19 11.26
CA ILE A 75 -4.88 -9.93 12.22
C ILE A 75 -6.29 -9.37 12.24
N GLU A 76 -6.42 -8.04 12.30
CA GLU A 76 -7.70 -7.34 12.25
C GLU A 76 -8.48 -7.70 10.99
N ASP A 77 -7.83 -7.63 9.82
CA ASP A 77 -8.40 -7.99 8.53
C ASP A 77 -8.80 -9.47 8.50
N ALA A 78 -7.96 -10.37 9.02
CA ALA A 78 -8.26 -11.79 9.10
C ALA A 78 -9.50 -12.07 9.95
N CYS A 79 -9.58 -11.47 11.15
CA CYS A 79 -10.76 -11.58 12.00
C CYS A 79 -12.00 -10.97 11.34
N ALA A 80 -11.89 -9.81 10.70
CA ALA A 80 -12.99 -9.15 10.00
C ALA A 80 -13.56 -10.01 8.85
N VAL A 81 -12.68 -10.66 8.08
CA VAL A 81 -13.07 -11.60 7.01
C VAL A 81 -13.87 -12.78 7.56
N THR A 82 -13.53 -13.31 8.74
CA THR A 82 -14.31 -14.39 9.36
C THR A 82 -15.69 -13.95 9.86
N ALA A 83 -15.86 -12.66 10.16
CA ALA A 83 -17.13 -12.09 10.61
C ALA A 83 -18.08 -11.70 9.45
N GLU A 84 -17.59 -11.69 8.21
CA GLU A 84 -18.35 -11.29 7.02
C GLU A 84 -19.47 -12.28 6.64
N PRO A 85 -19.27 -13.61 6.66
CA PRO A 85 -20.33 -14.57 6.36
C PRO A 85 -21.45 -14.56 7.40
N GLN A 86 -22.69 -14.43 6.92
CA GLN A 86 -23.90 -14.60 7.72
C GLN A 86 -24.60 -15.89 7.32
N ILE A 87 -24.35 -16.96 8.07
CA ILE A 87 -24.98 -18.26 7.87
C ILE A 87 -26.06 -18.44 8.96
N PRO A 88 -27.30 -18.78 8.63
CA PRO A 88 -28.32 -19.08 9.64
C PRO A 88 -27.81 -20.16 10.62
N ASP A 89 -28.04 -19.96 11.91
CA ASP A 89 -27.69 -20.90 12.99
C ASP A 89 -26.18 -21.10 13.27
N PHE A 90 -25.29 -20.48 12.49
CA PHE A 90 -23.84 -20.56 12.70
C PHE A 90 -23.21 -19.19 12.93
N ILE A 91 -22.36 -19.09 13.96
CA ILE A 91 -21.51 -17.91 14.20
C ILE A 91 -20.16 -18.24 13.59
N CYS A 92 -19.78 -17.54 12.51
CA CYS A 92 -18.49 -17.72 11.83
C CYS A 92 -17.40 -16.74 12.29
N ASP A 93 -17.78 -15.74 13.10
CA ASP A 93 -16.89 -14.72 13.63
C ASP A 93 -15.85 -15.34 14.59
N ALA A 94 -14.61 -15.45 14.12
CA ALA A 94 -13.53 -16.08 14.86
C ALA A 94 -13.31 -15.40 16.22
N SER A 95 -13.50 -14.09 16.33
CA SER A 95 -13.36 -13.36 17.61
C SER A 95 -14.34 -13.84 18.69
N LYS A 96 -15.42 -14.52 18.31
CA LYS A 96 -16.43 -15.09 19.21
C LYS A 96 -16.30 -16.60 19.41
N MET A 97 -15.51 -17.27 18.57
CA MET A 97 -15.42 -18.73 18.50
C MET A 97 -14.15 -19.33 19.10
N TRP A 98 -13.13 -18.51 19.37
CA TRP A 98 -11.87 -18.89 20.04
C TRP A 98 -11.97 -19.76 21.31
N PHE A 99 -13.13 -19.77 21.99
CA PHE A 99 -13.38 -20.64 23.15
C PHE A 99 -13.97 -22.02 22.82
N TRP A 100 -14.32 -22.25 21.56
CA TRP A 100 -15.04 -23.45 21.12
C TRP A 100 -14.08 -24.63 21.03
N ALA A 101 -14.60 -25.82 21.36
CA ALA A 101 -13.85 -27.07 21.21
C ALA A 101 -13.61 -27.39 19.72
N ASP A 102 -14.63 -27.14 18.88
CA ASP A 102 -14.50 -27.18 17.42
C ASP A 102 -14.34 -25.75 16.90
N ARG A 103 -13.09 -25.40 16.55
CA ARG A 103 -12.72 -24.03 16.15
C ARG A 103 -13.16 -23.67 14.73
N TYR A 104 -13.54 -24.65 13.91
CA TYR A 104 -13.76 -24.41 12.47
C TYR A 104 -14.92 -25.27 11.91
N PRO A 105 -16.19 -24.89 12.15
CA PRO A 105 -17.32 -25.51 11.46
C PRO A 105 -17.11 -25.48 9.94
N ASP A 106 -17.38 -26.60 9.27
CA ASP A 106 -17.12 -26.76 7.84
C ASP A 106 -17.91 -25.75 7.00
N GLU A 107 -19.13 -25.40 7.43
CA GLU A 107 -19.98 -24.38 6.81
C GLU A 107 -19.29 -23.02 6.77
N CYS A 108 -18.67 -22.62 7.89
CA CYS A 108 -17.95 -21.36 8.01
C CYS A 108 -16.67 -21.37 7.16
N LEU A 109 -15.92 -22.48 7.15
CA LEU A 109 -14.73 -22.61 6.31
C LEU A 109 -15.05 -22.53 4.81
N LEU A 110 -16.15 -23.14 4.38
CA LEU A 110 -16.62 -23.07 2.99
C LEU A 110 -17.04 -21.65 2.61
N ALA A 111 -17.75 -20.95 3.49
CA ALA A 111 -18.20 -19.58 3.25
C ALA A 111 -17.02 -18.59 3.18
N VAL A 112 -16.10 -18.63 4.15
CA VAL A 112 -14.87 -17.81 4.12
C VAL A 112 -13.99 -18.17 2.93
N GLY A 113 -13.88 -19.45 2.58
CA GLY A 113 -13.16 -19.90 1.39
C GLY A 113 -13.76 -19.33 0.09
N ALA A 114 -15.08 -19.21 0.01
CA ALA A 114 -15.76 -18.57 -1.11
C ALA A 114 -15.44 -17.06 -1.20
N LEU A 115 -15.36 -16.35 -0.07
CA LEU A 115 -14.93 -14.95 -0.03
C LEU A 115 -13.50 -14.77 -0.58
N PHE A 116 -12.55 -15.62 -0.17
CA PHE A 116 -11.19 -15.59 -0.70
C PHE A 116 -11.15 -15.81 -2.22
N LYS A 117 -11.89 -16.81 -2.69
CA LYS A 117 -12.02 -17.10 -4.12
C LYS A 117 -12.60 -15.90 -4.88
N GLU A 118 -13.62 -15.25 -4.34
CA GLU A 118 -14.23 -14.07 -4.94
C GLU A 118 -13.25 -12.89 -4.97
N LYS A 119 -12.52 -12.64 -3.88
CA LYS A 119 -11.51 -11.58 -3.79
C LYS A 119 -10.42 -11.75 -4.86
N GLU A 120 -9.92 -12.98 -5.06
CA GLU A 120 -8.96 -13.26 -6.13
C GLU A 120 -9.55 -13.09 -7.52
N LEU A 121 -10.79 -13.56 -7.74
CA LEU A 121 -11.51 -13.35 -8.99
C LEU A 121 -11.67 -11.86 -9.29
N ARG A 122 -12.03 -11.06 -8.28
CA ARG A 122 -12.19 -9.61 -8.39
C ARG A 122 -10.87 -8.94 -8.74
N GLY A 123 -9.77 -9.31 -8.07
CA GLY A 123 -8.43 -8.82 -8.38
C GLY A 123 -7.98 -9.16 -9.80
N LYS A 124 -8.22 -10.40 -10.26
CA LYS A 124 -7.93 -10.83 -11.63
C LYS A 124 -8.77 -10.07 -12.66
N ARG A 125 -10.06 -9.91 -12.42
CA ARG A 125 -10.96 -9.10 -13.27
C ARG A 125 -10.54 -7.63 -13.31
N PHE A 126 -10.10 -7.08 -12.19
CA PHE A 126 -9.58 -5.70 -12.13
C PHE A 126 -8.32 -5.54 -12.99
N ARG A 127 -7.33 -6.43 -12.86
CA ARG A 127 -6.13 -6.44 -13.70
C ARG A 127 -6.46 -6.58 -15.19
N LEU A 128 -7.42 -7.44 -15.54
CA LEU A 128 -7.90 -7.58 -16.91
C LEU A 128 -8.62 -6.31 -17.41
N ARG A 129 -9.44 -5.67 -16.56
CA ARG A 129 -10.07 -4.38 -16.90
C ARG A 129 -9.05 -3.26 -17.10
N PHE A 130 -7.93 -3.30 -16.38
CA PHE A 130 -6.83 -2.36 -16.59
C PHE A 130 -6.25 -2.44 -18.02
N LEU A 131 -6.34 -3.60 -18.69
CA LEU A 131 -5.96 -3.72 -20.10
C LEU A 131 -6.80 -2.81 -21.02
N TYR A 132 -8.06 -2.50 -20.68
CA TYR A 132 -8.86 -1.53 -21.44
C TYR A 132 -8.23 -0.14 -21.43
N LEU A 133 -7.77 0.30 -20.24
CA LEU A 133 -7.12 1.60 -20.07
C LEU A 133 -5.81 1.65 -20.86
N LEU A 134 -5.02 0.58 -20.84
CA LEU A 134 -3.80 0.49 -21.63
C LEU A 134 -4.07 0.60 -23.14
N THR A 135 -5.14 -0.02 -23.65
CA THR A 135 -5.51 0.17 -25.07
C THR A 135 -5.98 1.57 -25.40
N ALA A 136 -6.75 2.22 -24.54
CA ALA A 136 -7.15 3.61 -24.75
C ALA A 136 -5.92 4.53 -24.77
N LEU A 137 -4.97 4.32 -23.86
CA LEU A 137 -3.71 5.05 -23.82
C LEU A 137 -2.84 4.79 -25.06
N ALA A 138 -2.75 3.55 -25.53
CA ALA A 138 -2.02 3.20 -26.74
C ALA A 138 -2.66 3.85 -27.99
N ALA A 139 -3.99 3.89 -28.07
CA ALA A 139 -4.70 4.57 -29.16
C ALA A 139 -4.46 6.09 -29.14
N LEU A 140 -4.49 6.72 -27.97
CA LEU A 140 -4.17 8.14 -27.79
C LEU A 140 -2.70 8.44 -28.16
N ALA A 141 -1.76 7.59 -27.73
CA ALA A 141 -0.36 7.72 -28.06
C ALA A 141 -0.12 7.57 -29.57
N GLY A 142 -0.77 6.59 -30.21
CA GLY A 142 -0.73 6.41 -31.67
C GLY A 142 -1.28 7.61 -32.43
N TYR A 143 -2.41 8.16 -31.98
CA TYR A 143 -2.99 9.39 -32.55
C TYR A 143 -2.07 10.60 -32.37
N GLY A 144 -1.47 10.75 -31.18
CA GLY A 144 -0.49 11.79 -30.90
C GLY A 144 0.75 11.69 -31.80
N ALA A 145 1.28 10.48 -32.00
CA ALA A 145 2.39 10.22 -32.90
C ALA A 145 2.04 10.55 -34.35
N TYR A 146 0.86 10.12 -34.82
CA TYR A 146 0.34 10.46 -36.16
C TYR A 146 0.27 11.98 -36.36
N LYS A 147 -0.34 12.72 -35.42
CA LYS A 147 -0.40 14.18 -35.46
C LYS A 147 0.98 14.83 -35.40
N GLY A 148 1.91 14.26 -34.64
CA GLY A 148 3.29 14.70 -34.57
C GLY A 148 4.00 14.57 -35.93
N VAL A 149 3.81 13.45 -36.63
CA VAL A 149 4.36 13.25 -37.99
C VAL A 149 3.76 14.26 -38.96
N ASP A 150 2.43 14.45 -38.98
CA ASP A 150 1.77 15.43 -39.85
C ASP A 150 2.29 16.86 -39.60
N TYR A 151 2.52 17.22 -38.33
CA TYR A 151 3.05 18.53 -37.96
C TYR A 151 4.54 18.71 -38.31
N LEU A 152 5.36 17.65 -38.15
CA LEU A 152 6.80 17.71 -38.37
C LEU A 152 7.20 17.47 -39.83
N ALA A 153 6.44 16.69 -40.60
CA ALA A 153 6.74 16.37 -42.00
C ALA A 153 7.04 17.62 -42.88
N PRO A 154 6.22 18.70 -42.86
CA PRO A 154 6.54 19.90 -43.64
C PRO A 154 7.80 20.61 -43.13
N ARG A 155 8.02 20.65 -41.81
CA ARG A 155 9.21 21.25 -41.20
C ARG A 155 10.49 20.50 -41.54
N VAL A 156 10.45 19.17 -41.50
CA VAL A 156 11.58 18.30 -41.89
C VAL A 156 11.84 18.41 -43.39
N GLY A 157 10.79 18.49 -44.22
CA GLY A 157 10.92 18.74 -45.66
C GLY A 157 11.61 20.06 -45.97
N ALA A 158 11.18 21.15 -45.32
CA ALA A 158 11.80 22.47 -45.44
C ALA A 158 13.25 22.48 -44.96
N TYR A 159 13.54 21.84 -43.81
CA TYR A 159 14.89 21.69 -43.29
C TYR A 159 15.79 20.88 -44.24
N ARG A 160 15.30 19.77 -44.81
CA ARG A 160 16.04 18.98 -45.80
C ARG A 160 16.31 19.77 -47.08
N ARG A 161 15.37 20.60 -47.56
CA ARG A 161 15.60 21.51 -48.70
C ARG A 161 16.70 22.52 -48.39
N ARG A 162 16.59 23.26 -47.27
CA ARG A 162 17.63 24.21 -46.81
C ARG A 162 19.00 23.55 -46.66
N ARG A 163 19.05 22.32 -46.14
CA ARG A 163 20.32 21.57 -46.00
C ARG A 163 20.90 21.15 -47.36
N ARG A 164 20.06 20.79 -48.33
CA ARG A 164 20.51 20.49 -49.70
C ARG A 164 21.04 21.76 -50.39
N GLU A 165 20.34 22.87 -50.25
CA GLU A 165 20.76 24.19 -50.75
C GLU A 165 22.09 24.62 -50.10
N ALA A 166 22.23 24.52 -48.78
CA ALA A 166 23.46 24.85 -48.07
C ALA A 166 24.64 23.93 -48.48
N ARG A 167 24.39 22.62 -48.71
CA ARG A 167 25.42 21.70 -49.22
C ARG A 167 25.81 22.00 -50.67
N ALA A 168 24.86 22.40 -51.51
CA ALA A 168 25.15 22.83 -52.88
C ALA A 168 25.99 24.12 -52.88
N ALA A 169 25.64 25.10 -52.03
CA ALA A 169 26.40 26.32 -51.85
C ALA A 169 27.81 26.08 -51.26
N ALA A 170 27.96 25.13 -50.33
CA ALA A 170 29.26 24.76 -49.77
C ALA A 170 30.15 24.02 -50.78
N ARG A 171 29.59 23.20 -51.68
CA ARG A 171 30.35 22.56 -52.77
C ARG A 171 30.91 23.58 -53.77
N GLY A 172 30.26 24.73 -53.93
CA GLY A 172 30.76 25.83 -54.77
C GLY A 172 31.87 26.68 -54.12
N ARG A 173 32.21 26.45 -52.84
CA ARG A 173 33.26 27.20 -52.12
C ARG A 173 34.45 26.35 -51.67
N HIS A 174 34.47 25.06 -52.02
CA HIS A 174 35.46 24.11 -51.52
C HIS A 174 36.55 23.76 -52.55
N GLU A 175 36.86 24.71 -53.45
CA GLU A 175 38.03 24.65 -54.35
C GLU A 175 39.20 25.51 -53.85
N ASP A 176 39.06 26.18 -52.70
CA ASP A 176 40.18 26.75 -51.95
C ASP A 176 39.93 26.56 -50.44
N ASP A 177 41.00 26.28 -49.70
CA ASP A 177 41.10 26.01 -48.26
C ASP A 177 40.67 24.64 -47.70
N GLY A 178 41.71 23.86 -47.36
CA GLY A 178 41.63 22.74 -46.46
C GLY A 178 41.67 23.19 -45.00
N ARG A 179 40.56 23.04 -44.26
CA ARG A 179 40.64 22.73 -42.81
C ARG A 179 39.37 22.07 -42.29
N ARG A 180 39.53 20.82 -41.87
CA ARG A 180 38.56 20.04 -41.08
C ARG A 180 38.28 20.73 -39.74
N THR A 181 37.02 20.97 -39.43
CA THR A 181 36.51 20.92 -38.04
C THR A 181 35.17 20.19 -37.98
N SER A 182 35.14 19.16 -37.16
CA SER A 182 33.98 18.32 -36.86
C SER A 182 33.02 19.07 -35.93
N ALA A 183 31.78 19.28 -36.36
CA ALA A 183 30.71 19.80 -35.51
C ALA A 183 29.63 18.72 -35.32
N THR A 184 29.66 18.11 -34.13
CA THR A 184 28.70 17.15 -33.60
C THR A 184 27.34 17.80 -33.35
N THR A 185 26.27 17.18 -33.86
CA THR A 185 24.88 17.58 -33.61
C THR A 185 24.34 16.97 -32.31
N PRO A 186 23.74 17.75 -31.38
CA PRO A 186 23.02 17.21 -30.25
C PRO A 186 21.52 17.12 -30.58
N LEU A 187 20.97 15.91 -30.67
CA LEU A 187 19.56 15.69 -31.03
C LEU A 187 18.91 14.66 -30.10
N LEU A 188 19.11 14.78 -28.79
CA LEU A 188 18.53 13.90 -27.77
C LEU A 188 18.29 14.68 -26.46
N ARG A 189 17.26 15.54 -26.41
CA ARG A 189 16.81 16.17 -25.14
C ARG A 189 15.29 16.35 -24.99
N ALA A 190 14.48 15.83 -25.92
CA ALA A 190 13.02 16.05 -25.88
C ALA A 190 12.22 14.90 -25.24
N THR A 191 12.84 13.75 -24.93
CA THR A 191 12.14 12.57 -24.40
C THR A 191 12.26 12.38 -22.89
N THR A 192 13.08 13.18 -22.19
CA THR A 192 13.29 13.07 -20.73
C THR A 192 12.33 13.91 -19.89
N ALA A 193 11.63 14.88 -20.48
CA ALA A 193 10.77 15.80 -19.73
C ALA A 193 9.40 15.22 -19.36
N THR A 194 8.89 14.22 -20.10
CA THR A 194 7.55 13.66 -19.88
C THR A 194 7.51 12.53 -18.85
N THR A 195 8.63 11.85 -18.58
CA THR A 195 8.70 10.78 -17.56
C THR A 195 8.89 11.32 -16.13
N ALA A 196 9.49 12.51 -15.96
CA ALA A 196 9.69 13.12 -14.65
C ALA A 196 8.38 13.56 -13.99
N LEU A 197 7.41 14.06 -14.77
CA LEU A 197 6.13 14.58 -14.25
C LEU A 197 5.20 13.50 -13.68
N VAL A 198 5.26 12.27 -14.23
CA VAL A 198 4.48 11.12 -13.69
C VAL A 198 5.09 10.61 -12.39
N SER A 199 6.40 10.78 -12.20
CA SER A 199 7.10 10.37 -10.99
C SER A 199 6.75 11.29 -9.81
N VAL A 200 6.76 12.62 -10.01
CA VAL A 200 6.53 13.62 -8.94
C VAL A 200 5.11 13.56 -8.35
N LEU A 201 4.11 13.17 -9.15
CA LEU A 201 2.72 13.03 -8.68
C LEU A 201 2.48 11.75 -7.86
N LEU A 202 3.38 10.77 -7.89
CA LEU A 202 3.27 9.54 -7.10
C LEU A 202 4.00 9.59 -5.75
N PHE A 203 4.90 10.56 -5.52
CA PHE A 203 5.77 10.61 -4.34
C PHE A 203 5.50 11.77 -3.35
N SER A 204 4.47 12.60 -3.55
CA SER A 204 4.30 13.87 -2.79
C SER A 204 3.33 13.81 -1.59
N VAL A 205 3.03 12.62 -1.06
CA VAL A 205 2.23 12.49 0.18
C VAL A 205 3.14 12.11 1.35
N ASN A 206 3.95 13.06 1.83
CA ASN A 206 4.68 12.92 3.09
C ASN A 206 3.73 13.24 4.26
N VAL A 207 2.86 12.30 4.59
CA VAL A 207 2.26 12.27 5.93
C VAL A 207 3.22 11.44 6.76
N VAL A 208 3.84 12.04 7.79
CA VAL A 208 4.65 11.30 8.76
C VAL A 208 3.69 10.46 9.59
N GLU A 209 3.36 9.28 9.07
CA GLU A 209 2.62 8.24 9.75
C GLU A 209 3.60 7.56 10.70
N ALA A 210 3.28 7.51 12.00
CA ALA A 210 4.12 6.76 12.93
C ALA A 210 4.16 5.28 12.48
N TYR A 211 5.32 4.66 12.58
CA TYR A 211 5.54 3.27 12.15
C TYR A 211 6.04 2.42 13.34
N PRO A 212 5.82 1.09 13.32
CA PRO A 212 6.25 0.23 14.41
C PRO A 212 7.78 0.11 14.44
N CYS A 213 8.35 0.30 15.63
CA CYS A 213 9.78 0.12 15.89
C CYS A 213 10.05 -1.26 16.48
N THR A 214 10.96 -2.01 15.86
CA THR A 214 11.32 -3.38 16.29
C THR A 214 12.61 -3.45 17.12
N SER A 215 13.42 -2.39 17.15
CA SER A 215 14.78 -2.43 17.71
C SER A 215 15.06 -1.42 18.83
N HIS A 216 14.14 -0.50 19.12
CA HIS A 216 14.39 0.58 20.07
C HIS A 216 14.28 0.17 21.55
N HIS A 217 13.43 -0.81 21.87
CA HIS A 217 13.18 -1.21 23.25
C HIS A 217 13.11 -2.73 23.40
N ALA A 218 13.54 -3.21 24.56
CA ALA A 218 13.40 -4.62 24.90
C ALA A 218 11.92 -4.99 25.08
N VAL A 219 11.60 -6.21 24.67
CA VAL A 219 10.33 -6.88 24.97
C VAL A 219 10.06 -6.81 26.48
N TYR A 220 8.80 -6.54 26.83
CA TYR A 220 8.36 -6.50 28.24
C TYR A 220 7.22 -7.48 28.47
N ASN A 221 7.35 -8.27 29.54
CA ASN A 221 6.36 -9.27 29.93
C ASN A 221 5.83 -8.96 31.32
N GLN A 222 4.51 -8.97 31.49
CA GLN A 222 3.85 -8.81 32.78
C GLN A 222 2.91 -9.99 33.06
N PRO A 223 3.29 -10.90 33.97
CA PRO A 223 2.41 -11.98 34.40
C PRO A 223 1.23 -11.47 35.22
N PHE A 224 0.12 -12.22 35.15
CA PHE A 224 -1.08 -11.97 35.94
C PHE A 224 -1.78 -13.27 36.34
N VAL A 225 -2.57 -13.22 37.41
CA VAL A 225 -3.35 -14.34 37.92
C VAL A 225 -4.77 -13.90 38.26
N SER A 226 -5.75 -14.79 38.09
CA SER A 226 -7.14 -14.50 38.46
C SER A 226 -7.28 -14.36 39.98
N ILE A 227 -8.10 -13.40 40.40
CA ILE A 227 -8.38 -13.16 41.82
C ILE A 227 -9.28 -14.26 42.38
N SER A 228 -10.20 -14.80 41.57
CA SER A 228 -11.16 -15.83 42.00
C SER A 228 -10.61 -17.25 41.88
N ASP A 229 -9.67 -17.48 40.96
CA ASP A 229 -9.08 -18.80 40.71
C ASP A 229 -7.57 -18.67 40.47
N PRO A 230 -6.72 -18.95 41.47
CA PRO A 230 -5.26 -18.85 41.34
C PRO A 230 -4.64 -19.79 40.29
N THR A 231 -5.38 -20.79 39.80
CA THR A 231 -4.90 -21.71 38.76
C THR A 231 -5.10 -21.17 37.34
N LEU A 232 -5.90 -20.12 37.19
CA LEU A 232 -6.04 -19.35 35.95
C LEU A 232 -5.04 -18.19 35.96
N PHE A 233 -4.07 -18.24 35.05
CA PHE A 233 -3.01 -17.23 34.94
C PHE A 233 -2.65 -16.96 33.49
N GLY A 234 -1.96 -15.85 33.28
CA GLY A 234 -1.59 -15.38 31.96
C GLY A 234 -0.40 -14.46 31.98
N ASN A 235 -0.08 -13.94 30.79
CA ASN A 235 1.01 -13.02 30.57
C ASN A 235 0.60 -11.95 29.56
N ILE A 236 0.95 -10.71 29.83
CA ILE A 236 0.85 -9.61 28.87
C ILE A 236 2.23 -9.44 28.26
N HIS A 237 2.33 -9.61 26.96
CA HIS A 237 3.56 -9.53 26.19
C HIS A 237 3.51 -8.29 25.31
N GLY A 238 4.45 -7.36 25.46
CA GLY A 238 4.61 -6.18 24.60
C GLY A 238 5.96 -6.18 23.91
N TRP A 239 5.97 -5.90 22.61
CA TRP A 239 7.15 -6.08 21.75
C TRP A 239 7.44 -4.91 20.79
N LEU A 240 6.51 -3.96 20.59
CA LEU A 240 6.72 -2.79 19.73
C LEU A 240 6.62 -1.46 20.47
N SER A 241 7.16 -0.45 19.81
CA SER A 241 7.00 0.96 20.11
C SER A 241 6.47 1.72 18.90
N ASN A 242 5.72 2.79 19.14
CA ASN A 242 5.42 3.78 18.11
C ASN A 242 6.67 4.63 17.86
N CYS A 243 7.11 4.69 16.61
CA CYS A 243 8.20 5.54 16.18
C CYS A 243 7.78 6.58 15.17
N TYR A 244 8.46 7.71 15.22
CA TYR A 244 8.31 8.77 14.24
C TYR A 244 9.69 9.29 13.86
N THR A 245 9.78 9.79 12.63
CA THR A 245 11.01 10.37 12.11
C THR A 245 11.01 11.86 12.45
N GLU A 246 11.89 12.26 13.36
CA GLU A 246 12.19 13.66 13.63
C GLU A 246 13.24 14.14 12.63
N ARG A 247 12.89 15.16 11.85
CA ARG A 247 13.83 15.83 10.93
C ARG A 247 14.47 17.01 11.65
N TYR A 248 15.80 17.00 11.77
CA TYR A 248 16.58 18.06 12.44
C TYR A 248 17.71 18.56 11.54
N ALA A 249 18.11 19.81 11.72
CA ALA A 249 19.26 20.37 11.01
C ALA A 249 20.55 19.74 11.54
N CYS A 250 21.33 19.08 10.69
CA CYS A 250 22.60 18.46 11.07
C CYS A 250 23.82 19.13 10.44
N GLY A 251 23.61 20.11 9.56
CA GLY A 251 24.67 20.91 8.98
C GLY A 251 24.15 21.86 7.91
N GLU A 252 25.08 22.45 7.17
CA GLU A 252 24.80 23.24 5.98
C GLU A 252 25.56 22.63 4.81
N THR A 253 24.84 22.35 3.72
CA THR A 253 25.42 21.96 2.45
C THR A 253 25.44 23.17 1.54
N CYS A 254 26.62 23.50 1.01
CA CYS A 254 26.78 24.65 0.14
C CYS A 254 27.27 24.18 -1.22
N GLU A 255 26.50 24.49 -2.25
CA GLU A 255 26.86 24.24 -3.64
C GLU A 255 27.45 25.52 -4.23
N ASP A 256 28.54 25.35 -4.99
CA ASP A 256 29.11 26.43 -5.79
C ASP A 256 28.31 26.49 -7.10
N ASP A 257 27.72 27.66 -7.41
CA ASP A 257 27.03 27.86 -8.67
C ASP A 257 28.09 27.94 -9.80
N ASP A 258 28.48 26.80 -10.37
CA ASP A 258 29.42 26.69 -11.51
C ASP A 258 28.87 27.28 -12.82
N ASN A 259 27.78 28.07 -12.77
CA ASN A 259 27.12 28.63 -13.94
C ASN A 259 27.50 30.11 -14.19
N HIS A 260 28.73 30.51 -13.86
CA HIS A 260 29.32 31.75 -14.38
C HIS A 260 30.21 31.45 -15.58
N ASP A 261 29.56 31.34 -16.73
CA ASP A 261 30.20 31.54 -18.02
C ASP A 261 30.55 33.03 -18.13
N CYS A 262 31.86 33.28 -17.99
CA CYS A 262 32.61 34.43 -18.49
C CYS A 262 32.22 35.85 -18.03
N GLY A 263 33.12 36.44 -17.25
CA GLY A 263 33.60 37.79 -17.51
C GLY A 263 33.25 38.81 -16.44
N ASP A 264 33.98 38.81 -15.33
CA ASP A 264 34.48 40.03 -14.69
C ASP A 264 35.54 39.66 -13.63
N GLU A 265 36.67 40.37 -13.67
CA GLU A 265 37.95 40.06 -13.00
C GLU A 265 37.96 40.22 -11.47
N LYS A 266 36.86 39.94 -10.76
CA LYS A 266 36.82 39.99 -9.28
C LYS A 266 36.10 38.79 -8.64
N GLY A 267 36.57 37.59 -8.99
CA GLY A 267 37.01 36.55 -8.04
C GLY A 267 36.12 36.08 -6.88
N HIS A 268 34.80 36.24 -6.91
CA HIS A 268 33.91 35.69 -5.89
C HIS A 268 32.84 34.79 -6.52
N THR A 269 33.05 33.47 -6.44
CA THR A 269 31.99 32.48 -6.72
C THR A 269 30.85 32.72 -5.73
N ARG A 270 29.62 32.88 -6.22
CA ARG A 270 28.45 32.93 -5.34
C ARG A 270 28.18 31.51 -4.84
N ARG A 271 28.42 31.30 -3.55
CA ARG A 271 28.15 30.04 -2.88
C ARG A 271 26.73 30.07 -2.32
N LYS A 272 25.89 29.12 -2.71
CA LYS A 272 24.52 29.01 -2.18
C LYS A 272 24.48 27.89 -1.15
N CYS A 273 24.21 28.24 0.09
CA CYS A 273 24.09 27.29 1.19
C CYS A 273 22.62 26.94 1.44
N THR A 274 22.35 25.66 1.66
CA THR A 274 21.07 25.11 2.11
C THR A 274 21.27 24.33 3.40
N THR A 275 20.27 24.36 4.28
CA THR A 275 20.31 23.55 5.51
C THR A 275 20.23 22.07 5.13
N ASP A 276 21.21 21.30 5.60
CA ASP A 276 21.20 19.86 5.50
C ASP A 276 20.38 19.29 6.65
N TYR A 277 19.47 18.38 6.32
CA TYR A 277 18.53 17.81 7.28
C TYR A 277 18.82 16.33 7.45
N CYS A 278 19.01 15.93 8.70
CA CYS A 278 19.10 14.54 9.08
C CYS A 278 17.77 14.09 9.67
N ASP A 279 17.45 12.83 9.43
CA ASP A 279 16.30 12.16 9.99
C ASP A 279 16.77 11.28 11.15
N ARG A 280 16.11 11.38 12.31
CA ARG A 280 16.36 10.53 13.46
C ARG A 280 15.06 9.88 13.91
N GLU A 281 15.12 8.58 14.09
CA GLU A 281 14.01 7.81 14.66
C GLU A 281 13.91 8.08 16.16
N ARG A 282 12.68 8.29 16.63
CA ARG A 282 12.39 8.45 18.06
C ARG A 282 11.19 7.62 18.44
N ALA A 283 11.36 6.77 19.47
CA ALA A 283 10.27 6.08 20.11
C ALA A 283 9.47 7.07 20.97
N ASP A 284 8.15 7.06 20.79
CA ASP A 284 7.20 7.84 21.60
C ASP A 284 6.86 7.11 22.91
N THR A 285 6.51 5.82 22.80
CA THR A 285 6.04 5.00 23.93
C THR A 285 6.76 3.65 23.95
N SER A 286 7.25 3.23 25.12
CA SER A 286 7.96 1.95 25.30
C SER A 286 7.00 0.76 25.45
N PRO A 287 7.44 -0.49 25.17
CA PRO A 287 6.60 -1.68 25.35
C PRO A 287 6.10 -1.83 26.79
N ALA A 288 6.93 -1.49 27.79
CA ALA A 288 6.55 -1.53 29.20
C ALA A 288 5.37 -0.60 29.52
N GLU A 289 5.32 0.58 28.92
CA GLU A 289 4.22 1.52 29.10
C GLU A 289 2.92 0.98 28.52
N TYR A 290 2.98 0.36 27.35
CA TYR A 290 1.80 -0.29 26.77
C TYR A 290 1.32 -1.48 27.60
N VAL A 291 2.23 -2.34 28.04
CA VAL A 291 1.92 -3.48 28.92
C VAL A 291 1.29 -3.01 30.22
N ARG A 292 1.80 -1.92 30.81
CA ARG A 292 1.20 -1.30 32.00
C ARG A 292 -0.25 -0.90 31.76
N ARG A 293 -0.55 -0.26 30.62
CA ARG A 293 -1.92 0.14 30.27
C ARG A 293 -2.82 -1.06 29.99
N ALA A 294 -2.33 -2.08 29.28
CA ALA A 294 -3.04 -3.35 29.12
C ALA A 294 -3.32 -4.01 30.48
N GLY A 295 -2.38 -3.90 31.42
CA GLY A 295 -2.52 -4.37 32.79
C GLY A 295 -3.69 -3.74 33.55
N GLU A 296 -4.06 -2.48 33.27
CA GLU A 296 -5.26 -1.85 33.83
C GLU A 296 -6.55 -2.52 33.31
N LEU A 297 -6.59 -2.87 32.03
CA LEU A 297 -7.73 -3.61 31.43
C LEU A 297 -7.82 -5.01 32.03
N VAL A 298 -6.69 -5.68 32.18
CA VAL A 298 -6.61 -7.02 32.78
C VAL A 298 -7.06 -7.00 34.24
N LYS A 299 -6.66 -5.97 35.01
CA LYS A 299 -7.18 -5.76 36.38
C LYS A 299 -8.69 -5.54 36.40
N GLY A 300 -9.22 -4.75 35.47
CA GLY A 300 -10.66 -4.54 35.31
C GLY A 300 -11.45 -5.83 35.07
N CYS A 301 -10.84 -6.83 34.45
CA CYS A 301 -11.44 -8.16 34.23
C CYS A 301 -11.28 -9.15 35.39
N GLY A 302 -10.84 -8.70 36.58
CA GLY A 302 -10.79 -9.53 37.78
C GLY A 302 -9.47 -10.29 37.98
N PHE A 303 -8.40 -9.82 37.37
CA PHE A 303 -7.06 -10.37 37.55
C PHE A 303 -6.18 -9.42 38.38
N LYS A 304 -5.08 -9.94 38.93
CA LYS A 304 -4.03 -9.15 39.58
C LYS A 304 -2.69 -9.40 38.91
N MET A 305 -1.89 -8.34 38.76
CA MET A 305 -0.52 -8.44 38.26
C MET A 305 0.36 -9.14 39.30
N VAL A 306 1.26 -10.00 38.86
CA VAL A 306 2.21 -10.73 39.72
C VAL A 306 3.58 -10.77 39.06
N ASP A 307 4.62 -11.01 39.84
CA ASP A 307 6.00 -11.05 39.33
C ASP A 307 6.31 -12.34 38.57
N TYR A 308 5.56 -13.42 38.84
CA TYR A 308 5.82 -14.74 38.28
C TYR A 308 4.57 -15.62 38.24
N VAL A 309 4.48 -16.49 37.23
CA VAL A 309 3.46 -17.54 37.09
C VAL A 309 4.12 -18.90 36.83
N PRO A 310 3.61 -20.01 37.40
CA PRO A 310 4.35 -21.28 37.47
C PRO A 310 4.26 -22.15 36.21
N GLY A 311 3.64 -21.71 35.11
CA GLY A 311 3.38 -22.57 33.95
C GLY A 311 3.38 -21.86 32.61
N VAL A 312 3.09 -22.64 31.56
CA VAL A 312 3.08 -22.17 30.18
C VAL A 312 1.81 -21.37 29.89
N VAL A 313 2.00 -20.24 29.22
CA VAL A 313 0.93 -19.36 28.73
C VAL A 313 0.95 -19.42 27.21
N ASP A 314 0.25 -20.39 26.64
CA ASP A 314 0.26 -20.68 25.20
C ASP A 314 -1.01 -20.23 24.47
N ARG A 315 -2.08 -19.86 25.19
CA ARG A 315 -3.35 -19.50 24.57
C ARG A 315 -3.51 -18.00 24.42
N ARG A 316 -3.45 -17.52 23.19
CA ARG A 316 -3.63 -16.11 22.86
C ARG A 316 -5.07 -15.65 23.00
N ILE A 317 -5.25 -14.59 23.77
CA ILE A 317 -6.48 -13.85 23.76
C ILE A 317 -6.51 -12.95 22.51
N ALA A 318 -7.19 -13.40 21.46
CA ALA A 318 -7.49 -12.64 20.25
C ALA A 318 -8.34 -11.39 20.55
N ASN A 319 -7.67 -10.28 20.86
CA ASN A 319 -8.28 -8.96 20.97
C ASN A 319 -7.52 -7.98 20.08
N PRO A 320 -7.95 -7.81 18.81
CA PRO A 320 -7.25 -6.97 17.85
C PRO A 320 -7.09 -5.53 18.32
N ARG A 321 -8.04 -5.00 19.11
CA ARG A 321 -7.96 -3.63 19.62
C ARG A 321 -6.83 -3.45 20.62
N ILE A 322 -6.65 -4.41 21.54
CA ILE A 322 -5.53 -4.39 22.48
C ILE A 322 -4.22 -4.51 21.68
N GLU A 323 -4.14 -5.44 20.74
CA GLU A 323 -2.94 -5.64 19.94
C GLU A 323 -2.60 -4.44 19.06
N GLY A 324 -3.60 -3.81 18.43
CA GLY A 324 -3.40 -2.71 17.48
C GLY A 324 -3.18 -1.35 18.14
N THR A 325 -3.76 -1.13 19.32
CA THR A 325 -3.61 0.16 20.03
C THR A 325 -2.53 0.15 21.11
N LEU A 326 -2.27 -1.02 21.70
CA LEU A 326 -1.29 -1.20 22.76
C LEU A 326 -0.08 -2.02 22.32
N TRP A 327 -0.01 -2.55 21.10
CA TRP A 327 1.13 -3.39 20.70
C TRP A 327 1.46 -4.48 21.72
N ALA A 328 0.40 -5.02 22.32
CA ALA A 328 0.45 -5.95 23.42
C ALA A 328 -0.48 -7.13 23.17
N ARG A 329 -0.01 -8.32 23.48
CA ARG A 329 -0.69 -9.60 23.32
C ARG A 329 -0.95 -10.12 24.71
N ILE A 330 -2.18 -10.55 24.93
CA ILE A 330 -2.54 -11.20 26.18
C ILE A 330 -2.59 -12.69 25.91
N GLY A 331 -1.93 -13.47 26.76
CA GLY A 331 -2.04 -14.92 26.77
C GLY A 331 -2.61 -15.42 28.09
N VAL A 332 -3.30 -16.55 28.07
CA VAL A 332 -3.75 -17.30 29.25
C VAL A 332 -3.36 -18.77 29.13
N ASN A 333 -3.27 -19.47 30.25
CA ASN A 333 -3.00 -20.91 30.26
C ASN A 333 -4.23 -21.75 29.85
N ARG A 334 -5.44 -21.24 30.09
CA ARG A 334 -6.70 -21.90 29.72
C ARG A 334 -7.84 -20.91 29.49
N TYR A 335 -8.80 -21.31 28.65
CA TYR A 335 -10.04 -20.56 28.43
C TYR A 335 -11.18 -21.03 29.33
N ASN A 336 -11.25 -22.33 29.60
CA ASN A 336 -12.40 -22.97 30.22
C ASN A 336 -12.05 -23.44 31.64
N GLY A 337 -12.98 -23.21 32.56
CA GLY A 337 -13.04 -23.81 33.89
C GLY A 337 -14.09 -24.93 33.95
N SER A 338 -14.56 -25.26 35.16
CA SER A 338 -15.57 -26.32 35.36
C SER A 338 -16.95 -25.98 34.80
N GLU A 339 -17.28 -24.69 34.68
CA GLU A 339 -18.61 -24.20 34.24
C GLU A 339 -18.59 -23.65 32.79
N GLY A 340 -17.53 -23.92 32.03
CA GLY A 340 -17.32 -23.39 30.67
C GLY A 340 -16.31 -22.24 30.65
N VAL A 341 -16.49 -21.26 29.76
CA VAL A 341 -15.53 -20.16 29.58
C VAL A 341 -15.44 -19.30 30.84
N GLU A 342 -14.22 -19.12 31.35
CA GLU A 342 -13.96 -18.30 32.54
C GLU A 342 -14.39 -16.85 32.32
N ARG A 343 -15.16 -16.29 33.26
CA ARG A 343 -15.75 -14.94 33.11
C ARG A 343 -14.69 -13.86 32.88
N GLY A 344 -13.58 -13.94 33.61
CA GLY A 344 -12.46 -13.00 33.44
C GLY A 344 -11.85 -13.10 32.04
N VAL A 345 -11.70 -14.31 31.51
CA VAL A 345 -11.12 -14.52 30.18
C VAL A 345 -12.06 -14.02 29.08
N ARG A 346 -13.38 -14.23 29.23
CA ARG A 346 -14.39 -13.64 28.33
C ARG A 346 -14.31 -12.12 28.35
N CYS A 347 -14.23 -11.51 29.53
CA CYS A 347 -14.09 -10.06 29.68
C CYS A 347 -12.90 -9.51 28.88
N LEU A 348 -11.74 -10.19 28.89
CA LEU A 348 -10.54 -9.75 28.17
C LEU A 348 -10.73 -9.70 26.65
N GLY A 349 -11.56 -10.57 26.08
CA GLY A 349 -11.92 -10.50 24.64
C GLY A 349 -12.96 -9.46 24.33
N ASP A 350 -13.91 -9.27 25.24
CA ASP A 350 -15.00 -8.32 25.09
C ASP A 350 -14.58 -6.87 25.38
N VAL A 351 -13.31 -6.61 25.71
CA VAL A 351 -12.81 -5.23 25.89
C VAL A 351 -12.83 -4.52 24.53
N VAL A 352 -13.94 -3.81 24.28
CA VAL A 352 -14.16 -3.04 23.06
C VAL A 352 -13.72 -1.57 23.23
N ALA A 353 -13.72 -1.01 24.44
CA ALA A 353 -13.51 0.42 24.65
C ALA A 353 -12.57 0.76 25.80
N TRP A 354 -11.74 1.78 25.58
CA TRP A 354 -10.95 2.43 26.61
C TRP A 354 -11.82 3.30 27.51
N PRO A 355 -11.85 3.08 28.83
CA PRO A 355 -12.39 4.06 29.76
C PRO A 355 -11.39 5.23 29.88
N GLY A 356 -11.35 6.13 28.89
CA GLY A 356 -10.41 7.26 28.94
C GLY A 356 -10.45 8.29 27.82
N GLU A 357 -10.88 7.96 26.60
CA GLU A 357 -10.87 8.94 25.48
C GLU A 357 -12.09 9.88 25.44
N GLY A 358 -13.05 9.72 26.36
CA GLY A 358 -14.28 10.53 26.41
C GLY A 358 -14.17 11.90 27.10
N GLY A 359 -12.98 12.37 27.51
CA GLY A 359 -12.90 13.48 28.46
C GLY A 359 -11.65 14.36 28.38
N GLY A 360 -11.14 14.65 27.19
CA GLY A 360 -9.98 15.52 27.07
C GLY A 360 -9.82 16.05 25.67
N ARG A 361 -10.41 17.21 25.38
CA ARG A 361 -10.23 17.98 24.15
C ARG A 361 -8.78 18.49 24.04
N ARG A 362 -7.81 17.59 23.87
CA ARG A 362 -6.50 17.92 23.29
C ARG A 362 -6.62 17.72 21.78
N LYS A 363 -6.60 18.83 21.05
CA LYS A 363 -6.33 18.83 19.61
C LYS A 363 -4.86 18.39 19.41
N GLY A 364 -4.62 17.10 19.47
CA GLY A 364 -3.41 16.44 18.98
C GLY A 364 -3.89 15.27 18.14
N LEU A 365 -3.45 15.20 16.90
CA LEU A 365 -3.94 14.25 15.90
C LEU A 365 -3.91 12.81 16.44
N GLY A 366 -5.09 12.28 16.76
CA GLY A 366 -5.28 10.88 17.13
C GLY A 366 -5.20 10.01 15.89
N MET A 367 -4.31 9.04 15.93
CA MET A 367 -3.98 8.08 14.88
C MET A 367 -4.99 6.92 14.74
N GLY A 368 -6.07 6.93 15.54
CA GLY A 368 -6.95 5.77 15.72
C GLY A 368 -8.20 5.66 14.84
N GLU A 369 -8.49 6.63 13.96
CA GLU A 369 -9.78 6.62 13.20
C GLU A 369 -9.65 6.55 11.67
N ARG A 370 -8.47 6.28 11.09
CA ARG A 370 -8.28 6.38 9.63
C ARG A 370 -8.08 5.10 8.83
N PHE A 371 -8.15 3.92 9.44
CA PHE A 371 -8.14 2.67 8.68
C PHE A 371 -9.57 2.15 8.44
N ARG A 372 -10.34 2.88 7.64
CA ARG A 372 -11.41 2.29 6.81
C ARG A 372 -10.97 2.41 5.36
N PHE A 373 -10.09 1.51 4.93
CA PHE A 373 -9.92 1.25 3.51
C PHE A 373 -11.17 0.50 3.02
N GLY A 374 -12.16 1.25 2.58
CA GLY A 374 -13.15 0.72 1.65
C GLY A 374 -12.48 0.46 0.32
N PHE A 375 -12.25 -0.81 0.00
CA PHE A 375 -11.95 -1.30 -1.34
C PHE A 375 -13.12 -2.10 -1.89
#